data_AF-A0A0B6Z4A1-F1
#
_entry.id   AF-A0A0B6Z4A1-F1
#
_cell.length_a   1.000
_cell.length_b   1.000
_cell.length_c   1.000
_cell.angle_alpha   90.00
_cell.angle_beta   90.00
_cell.angle_gamma   90.00
#
_symmetry.space_group_name_H-M   'P 1'
#
loop_
_entity.id
_entity.type
_entity.pdbx_description
1 polymer ?
#
loop_
_entity_poly.entity_id
_entity_poly.type
_entity_poly.pdbx_seq_one_letter_code
_entity_poly.pdbx_strand_id
1 'polypeptide(L)'
;RELGPAFHYHLSLDNVQGNKIEAIGCDARVYGQVQTVPGKVRLGISFSGRGEYIDLGDVSDKCLGDLEACIHGFYMSFFIRFSRLENER
;
A
#
# COMPACT_ATOMS: atom_id res chain seq x y z
N ARG A 1 -10.31 -18.77 5.37
CA ARG A 1 -11.15 -18.41 4.20
C ARG A 1 -12.18 -17.40 4.64
N GLU A 2 -12.12 -16.18 4.12
CA GLU A 2 -13.05 -15.12 4.51
C GLU A 2 -14.39 -15.28 3.79
N LEU A 3 -15.46 -15.45 4.59
CA LEU A 3 -16.84 -15.52 4.10
C LEU A 3 -17.47 -14.14 4.17
N GLY A 4 -18.01 -13.64 3.06
CA GLY A 4 -18.67 -12.34 3.03
C GLY A 4 -18.45 -11.58 1.71
N PRO A 5 -18.86 -10.30 1.65
CA PRO A 5 -18.55 -9.44 0.51
C PRO A 5 -17.03 -9.25 0.36
N ALA A 6 -16.61 -8.80 -0.82
CA ALA A 6 -15.21 -8.43 -1.05
C ALA A 6 -14.75 -7.37 -0.04
N PHE A 7 -13.64 -7.64 0.64
CA PHE A 7 -12.99 -6.66 1.53
C PHE A 7 -12.33 -5.58 0.68
N HIS A 8 -12.58 -4.32 1.02
CA HIS A 8 -12.03 -3.18 0.31
C HIS A 8 -11.00 -2.46 1.18
N TYR A 9 -9.77 -2.42 0.68
CA TYR A 9 -8.67 -1.65 1.27
C TYR A 9 -8.40 -0.44 0.40
N HIS A 10 -8.29 0.74 1.00
CA HIS A 10 -7.98 1.96 0.27
C HIS A 10 -7.01 2.81 1.09
N LEU A 11 -5.83 3.08 0.53
CA LEU A 11 -4.80 3.92 1.14
C LEU A 11 -4.82 5.29 0.47
N SER A 12 -5.19 6.34 1.22
CA SER A 12 -5.17 7.72 0.75
C SER A 12 -3.78 8.31 0.97
N LEU A 13 -2.99 8.40 -0.10
CA LEU A 13 -1.64 8.98 -0.04
C LEU A 13 -1.64 10.52 0.04
N ASP A 14 -2.83 11.13 0.07
CA ASP A 14 -2.99 12.59 0.17
C ASP A 14 -2.82 13.13 1.58
N ASN A 15 -2.94 12.26 2.58
CA ASN A 15 -2.98 12.66 3.97
C ASN A 15 -2.12 11.70 4.79
N VAL A 16 -0.83 12.03 4.86
CA VAL A 16 0.15 11.34 5.72
C VAL A 16 0.42 12.23 6.93
N GLN A 17 -0.02 11.78 8.12
CA GLN A 17 0.14 12.52 9.37
C GLN A 17 1.18 11.84 10.26
N GLY A 18 2.34 12.47 10.40
CA GLY A 18 3.51 11.82 10.99
C GLY A 18 3.92 10.64 10.13
N ASN A 19 3.76 9.42 10.64
CA ASN A 19 3.97 8.19 9.89
C ASN A 19 2.68 7.45 9.52
N LYS A 20 1.50 7.94 9.91
CA LYS A 20 0.23 7.25 9.62
C LYS A 20 -0.34 7.71 8.28
N ILE A 21 -0.83 6.75 7.49
CA ILE A 21 -1.60 7.01 6.28
C ILE A 21 -3.09 6.89 6.61
N GLU A 22 -3.90 7.82 6.11
CA GLU A 22 -5.35 7.65 6.13
C GLU A 22 -5.76 6.45 5.26
N ALA A 23 -6.30 5.40 5.88
CA ALA A 23 -6.63 4.16 5.19
C ALA A 23 -7.97 3.56 5.65
N ILE A 24 -8.62 2.84 4.73
CA ILE A 24 -9.81 2.03 4.98
C ILE A 24 -9.39 0.56 5.00
N GLY A 25 -9.85 -0.19 6.00
CA GLY A 25 -9.64 -1.64 6.11
C GLY A 25 -8.31 -2.06 6.73
N CYS A 26 -7.36 -1.15 6.94
CA CYS A 26 -6.05 -1.45 7.53
C CYS A 26 -5.49 -0.26 8.34
N ASP A 27 -4.40 -0.49 9.09
CA ASP A 27 -3.73 0.54 9.89
C ASP A 27 -2.36 0.88 9.29
N ALA A 28 -2.41 1.55 8.14
CA ALA A 28 -1.24 1.77 7.31
C ALA A 28 -0.28 2.83 7.88
N ARG A 29 1.01 2.52 7.89
CA ARG A 29 2.09 3.41 8.35
C ARG A 29 3.27 3.39 7.41
N VAL A 30 3.98 4.51 7.33
CA VAL A 30 5.21 4.63 6.55
C VAL A 30 6.43 4.51 7.44
N TYR A 31 7.45 3.82 6.93
CA TYR A 31 8.74 3.66 7.57
C TYR A 31 9.86 4.15 6.66
N GLY A 32 10.91 4.71 7.26
CA GLY A 32 12.03 5.33 6.55
C GLY A 32 11.78 6.80 6.17
N GLN A 33 12.65 7.34 5.31
CA GLN A 33 12.60 8.74 4.86
C GLN A 33 11.80 8.92 3.57
N VAL A 34 10.54 8.49 3.59
CA VAL A 34 9.66 8.73 2.44
C VAL A 34 9.36 10.22 2.25
N GLN A 35 8.99 10.58 1.03
CA GLN A 35 8.53 11.92 0.72
C GLN A 35 7.16 11.89 0.07
N THR A 36 6.26 12.75 0.54
CA THR A 36 5.02 13.05 -0.16
C THR A 36 5.34 13.95 -1.34
N VAL A 37 4.98 13.51 -2.54
CA VAL A 37 5.28 14.19 -3.81
C VAL A 37 4.01 14.36 -4.62
N PRO A 38 3.96 15.26 -5.64
CA PRO A 38 2.87 15.27 -6.59
C PRO A 38 2.71 13.90 -7.28
N GLY A 39 1.51 13.34 -7.17
CA GLY A 39 1.12 12.05 -7.74
C GLY A 39 0.33 12.19 -9.04
N LYS A 40 -0.08 11.07 -9.63
CA LYS A 40 -0.97 11.08 -10.81
C LYS A 40 -2.33 11.67 -10.48
N VAL A 41 -2.82 11.41 -9.28
CA VAL A 41 -3.99 12.04 -8.67
C VAL A 41 -3.51 12.69 -7.39
N ARG A 42 -3.55 14.02 -7.31
CA ARG A 42 -3.11 14.81 -6.15
C ARG A 42 -1.70 14.44 -5.68
N LEU A 43 -1.56 13.71 -4.57
CA LEU A 43 -0.27 13.34 -3.97
C LEU A 43 0.03 11.85 -4.12
N GLY A 44 1.28 11.50 -3.91
CA GLY A 44 1.78 10.13 -3.84
C GLY A 44 2.99 10.05 -2.92
N ILE A 45 3.47 8.83 -2.70
CA ILE A 45 4.66 8.57 -1.90
C ILE A 45 5.82 8.21 -2.83
N SER A 46 6.95 8.89 -2.64
CA SER A 46 8.21 8.56 -3.30
C SER A 46 9.08 7.74 -2.37
N PHE A 47 9.54 6.60 -2.89
CA PHE A 47 10.54 5.74 -2.26
C PHE A 47 11.91 5.97 -2.91
N SER A 48 12.93 6.23 -2.11
CA SER A 48 14.34 6.38 -2.49
C SER A 48 15.09 5.05 -2.58
N GLY A 49 14.48 3.96 -2.08
CA GLY A 49 15.06 2.61 -2.08
C GLY A 49 15.93 2.28 -0.87
N ARG A 50 15.96 3.12 0.18
CA ARG A 50 16.81 2.95 1.37
C ARG A 50 16.05 2.39 2.57
N GLY A 51 15.43 1.22 2.41
CA GLY A 51 14.67 0.56 3.49
C GLY A 51 13.35 1.25 3.84
N GLU A 52 12.77 1.97 2.87
CA GLU A 52 11.48 2.64 3.02
C GLU A 52 10.36 1.73 2.54
N TYR A 53 9.26 1.67 3.29
CA TYR A 53 8.10 0.84 2.97
C TYR A 53 6.85 1.36 3.66
N ILE A 54 5.70 0.89 3.20
CA ILE A 54 4.42 1.04 3.89
C ILE A 54 4.11 -0.28 4.57
N ASP A 55 3.91 -0.23 5.88
CA ASP A 55 3.34 -1.30 6.68
C ASP A 55 1.81 -1.15 6.66
N LEU A 56 1.06 -2.24 6.49
CA LEU A 56 -0.40 -2.24 6.49
C LEU A 56 -0.99 -2.56 7.88
N GLY A 57 -0.14 -2.80 8.88
CA GLY A 57 -0.53 -3.29 10.20
C GLY A 57 -0.79 -4.80 10.21
N ASP A 58 -1.42 -5.26 11.29
CA ASP A 58 -1.78 -6.68 11.41
C ASP A 58 -2.98 -7.01 10.52
N VAL A 59 -2.71 -7.72 9.43
CA VAL A 59 -3.71 -8.25 8.49
C VAL A 59 -3.64 -9.77 8.42
N SER A 60 -3.00 -10.42 9.40
CA SER A 60 -2.73 -11.87 9.40
C SER A 60 -4.00 -12.73 9.40
N ASP A 61 -5.10 -12.21 9.95
CA ASP A 61 -6.40 -12.87 9.95
C ASP A 61 -7.25 -12.56 8.70
N LYS A 62 -6.72 -11.76 7.76
CA LYS A 62 -7.39 -11.30 6.55
C LYS A 62 -6.85 -11.95 5.29
N CYS A 63 -7.65 -11.92 4.21
CA CYS A 63 -7.21 -12.26 2.86
C CYS A 63 -5.92 -11.52 2.44
N LEU A 64 -5.73 -10.28 2.89
CA LEU A 64 -4.54 -9.50 2.56
C LEU A 64 -3.24 -10.04 3.20
N GLY A 65 -3.34 -10.70 4.36
CA GLY A 65 -2.20 -11.35 5.03
C GLY A 65 -2.03 -12.83 4.68
N ASP A 66 -3.12 -13.49 4.29
CA ASP A 66 -3.13 -14.87 3.81
C ASP A 66 -3.94 -14.97 2.50
N LEU A 67 -3.23 -15.04 1.37
CA LEU A 67 -3.86 -15.13 0.05
C LEU A 67 -4.66 -16.43 -0.16
N GLU A 68 -4.38 -17.50 0.60
CA GLU A 68 -5.18 -18.73 0.56
C GLU A 68 -6.56 -18.54 1.20
N ALA A 69 -6.72 -17.52 2.03
CA ALA A 69 -8.00 -17.15 2.62
C ALA A 69 -8.92 -16.40 1.65
N CYS A 70 -8.40 -15.89 0.52
CA CYS A 70 -9.14 -15.13 -0.50
C CYS A 70 -10.00 -16.03 -1.41
N ILE A 71 -11.23 -16.34 -1.01
CA ILE A 71 -12.14 -17.24 -1.76
C ILE A 71 -12.39 -16.75 -3.21
N HIS A 72 -12.44 -15.44 -3.41
CA HIS A 72 -12.74 -14.82 -4.69
C HIS A 72 -11.50 -14.28 -5.42
N GLY A 73 -10.31 -14.57 -4.90
CA GLY A 73 -9.06 -13.96 -5.35
C GLY A 73 -8.85 -12.55 -4.79
N PHE A 74 -7.80 -11.89 -5.28
CA PHE A 74 -7.37 -10.57 -4.85
C PHE A 74 -7.15 -9.67 -6.06
N TYR A 75 -7.53 -8.39 -5.93
CA TYR A 75 -7.32 -7.37 -6.95
C TYR A 75 -6.71 -6.12 -6.32
N MET A 76 -5.72 -5.54 -7.01
CA MET A 76 -5.04 -4.33 -6.58
C MET A 76 -4.87 -3.37 -7.76
N SER A 77 -5.11 -2.09 -7.50
CA SER A 77 -4.95 -1.01 -8.48
C SER A 77 -4.20 0.16 -7.86
N PHE A 78 -3.19 0.68 -8.56
CA PHE A 78 -2.44 1.86 -8.13
C PHE A 78 -1.74 2.53 -9.32
N PHE A 79 -1.41 3.81 -9.16
CA PHE A 79 -0.51 4.50 -10.08
C PHE A 79 0.94 4.35 -9.60
N ILE A 80 1.83 3.97 -10.51
CA ILE A 80 3.25 3.85 -10.23
C ILE A 80 4.07 4.59 -11.28
N ARG A 81 5.14 5.25 -10.82
CA ARG A 81 6.16 5.86 -11.68
C ARG A 81 7.52 5.32 -11.25
N PHE A 82 8.16 4.55 -12.13
CA PHE A 82 9.52 4.09 -11.91
C PHE A 82 10.51 5.21 -12.25
N SER A 83 11.40 5.53 -11.30
CA SER A 83 12.46 6.53 -11.53
C SER A 83 13.55 6.00 -12.48
N ARG A 84 13.83 4.70 -12.39
CA ARG A 84 14.76 3.99 -13.26
C ARG A 84 14.32 2.54 -13.36
N LEU A 85 14.37 1.99 -14.57
CA LEU A 85 14.29 0.56 -14.82
C LEU A 85 15.65 0.15 -15.38
N GLU A 86 16.31 -0.78 -14.70
CA GLU A 86 17.57 -1.35 -15.18
C GLU A 86 17.27 -2.67 -15.87
N ASN A 87 17.91 -2.91 -17.02
CA ASN A 87 17.92 -4.24 -17.61
C ASN A 87 19.06 -5.02 -16.97
N GLU A 88 18.75 -6.18 -16.39
CA GLU A 88 19.78 -7.18 -16.10
C GLU A 88 20.44 -7.57 -17.43
N ARG A 89 21.76 -7.37 -17.54
CA ARG A 89 22.58 -7.81 -18.66
C ARG A 89 23.36 -9.05 -18.26
#